data_AF-A0A2W4VB90-F1
#
_entry.id   AF-A0A2W4VB90-F1
#
_cell.length_a   1.000
_cell.length_b   1.000
_cell.length_c   1.000
_cell.angle_alpha   90.00
_cell.angle_beta   90.00
_cell.angle_gamma   90.00
#
_symmetry.space_group_name_H-M   'P 1'
#
loop_
_entity.id
_entity.type
_entity.pdbx_description
1 polymer ?
#
loop_
_entity_poly.entity_id
_entity_poly.type
_entity_poly.pdbx_seq_one_letter_code
_entity_poly.pdbx_strand_id
1 'polypeptide(L)'
;MTRPDLAVGLLLSIALLAGCGQETAVNPPTEPAPAIETPGMAAPGVGTGAAGAGAMPGTGPTSFVGRWSEDARWCADEAAGERILEITPMRFDGNGNRCAIASVDQGINGYDATLRCQTGSGVRTERVGMAVTGQVLSLTWLERQGDPVTLTKCTTLGDTSAKAPALPVP
;
A
#
# COMPACT_ATOMS: atom_id res chain seq x y z
N MET A 1 -27.98 61.48 -42.29
CA MET A 1 -28.84 60.53 -41.56
C MET A 1 -28.29 60.38 -40.15
N THR A 2 -28.92 61.08 -39.21
CA THR A 2 -28.65 61.08 -37.76
C THR A 2 -29.55 60.03 -37.10
N ARG A 3 -28.99 59.19 -36.21
CA ARG A 3 -29.63 58.81 -34.94
C ARG A 3 -28.55 58.48 -33.89
N PRO A 4 -28.36 59.36 -32.89
CA PRO A 4 -27.81 58.97 -31.60
C PRO A 4 -28.91 58.27 -30.78
N ASP A 5 -28.56 57.48 -29.77
CA ASP A 5 -29.31 57.37 -28.51
C ASP A 5 -28.54 56.46 -27.53
N LEU A 6 -27.95 57.12 -26.54
CA LEU A 6 -27.50 56.55 -25.27
C LEU A 6 -28.72 56.12 -24.46
N ALA A 7 -28.85 54.83 -24.16
CA ALA A 7 -29.62 54.34 -23.03
C ALA A 7 -28.69 53.40 -22.24
N VAL A 8 -28.09 53.87 -21.16
CA VAL A 8 -28.68 53.76 -19.81
C VAL A 8 -29.02 52.30 -19.53
N GLY A 9 -28.14 51.62 -18.80
CA GLY A 9 -28.34 50.21 -18.48
C GLY A 9 -27.27 49.62 -17.58
N LEU A 10 -26.85 50.37 -16.55
CA LEU A 10 -26.20 49.81 -15.38
C LEU A 10 -27.15 48.78 -14.76
N LEU A 11 -26.96 47.49 -15.04
CA LEU A 11 -27.55 46.41 -14.26
C LEU A 11 -26.47 45.41 -13.87
N LEU A 12 -25.94 45.74 -12.69
CA LEU A 12 -25.20 44.96 -11.73
C LEU A 12 -25.77 43.53 -11.57
N SER A 13 -25.14 42.54 -12.20
CA SER A 13 -25.43 41.11 -11.93
C SER A 13 -24.37 40.55 -10.96
N ILE A 14 -24.47 40.91 -9.69
CA ILE A 14 -23.80 40.18 -8.61
C ILE A 14 -24.58 38.88 -8.42
N ALA A 15 -24.09 37.80 -9.01
CA ALA A 15 -24.56 36.46 -8.66
C ALA A 15 -24.04 36.13 -7.26
N LEU A 16 -24.94 36.18 -6.29
CA LEU A 16 -24.75 35.68 -4.93
C LEU A 16 -24.38 34.19 -5.00
N LEU A 17 -23.12 33.86 -4.74
CA LEU A 17 -22.72 32.51 -4.35
C LEU A 17 -23.23 32.24 -2.93
N ALA A 18 -24.51 31.91 -2.82
CA ALA A 18 -25.07 31.29 -1.62
C ALA A 18 -25.25 29.79 -1.90
N GLY A 19 -24.43 28.96 -1.25
CA GLY A 19 -24.52 27.49 -1.24
C GLY A 19 -23.14 26.84 -1.43
N CYS A 20 -22.61 25.99 -0.55
CA CYS A 20 -23.19 25.26 0.57
C CYS A 20 -22.10 25.06 1.65
N GLY A 21 -22.18 25.82 2.74
CA GLY A 21 -21.53 25.45 4.00
C GLY A 21 -22.54 24.70 4.85
N GLN A 22 -22.88 23.47 4.47
CA GLN A 22 -23.53 22.56 5.41
C GLN A 22 -22.41 22.04 6.30
N GLU A 23 -22.35 22.56 7.52
CA GLU A 23 -21.42 22.12 8.55
C GLU A 23 -21.64 20.61 8.74
N THR A 24 -20.72 19.79 8.20
CA THR A 24 -20.75 18.35 8.40
C THR A 24 -20.61 18.12 9.89
N ALA A 25 -21.70 17.76 10.55
CA ALA A 25 -21.67 17.30 11.93
C ALA A 25 -20.71 16.12 12.00
N VAL A 26 -19.50 16.37 12.49
CA VAL A 26 -18.52 15.32 12.75
C VAL A 26 -19.03 14.53 13.95
N ASN A 27 -19.17 13.22 13.77
CA ASN A 27 -19.49 12.30 14.84
C ASN A 27 -18.42 12.41 15.95
N PRO A 28 -18.81 12.27 17.24
CA PRO A 28 -17.84 12.26 18.33
C PRO A 28 -16.84 11.09 18.15
N PRO A 29 -15.64 11.16 18.75
CA PRO A 29 -14.56 10.20 18.52
C PRO A 29 -14.90 8.73 18.84
N THR A 30 -15.96 8.52 19.62
CA THR A 30 -16.46 7.22 20.06
C THR A 30 -17.51 6.60 19.15
N GLU A 31 -18.02 7.33 18.15
CA GLU A 31 -19.02 6.83 17.23
C GLU A 31 -18.42 6.73 15.81
N PRO A 32 -18.67 5.66 15.04
CA PRO A 32 -18.27 5.61 13.63
C PRO A 32 -19.01 6.63 12.77
N ALA A 33 -18.35 7.18 11.76
CA ALA A 33 -19.03 8.04 10.80
C ALA A 33 -20.11 7.24 10.03
N PRO A 34 -21.30 7.83 9.79
CA PRO A 34 -22.32 7.20 8.96
C PRO A 34 -21.83 7.06 7.51
N ALA A 35 -22.34 6.05 6.81
CA ALA A 35 -22.00 5.82 5.40
C ALA A 35 -22.50 6.99 4.53
N ILE A 36 -21.65 7.45 3.61
CA ILE A 36 -22.04 8.46 2.62
C ILE A 36 -22.89 7.78 1.54
N GLU A 37 -24.20 8.04 1.54
CA GLU A 37 -25.08 7.60 0.46
C GLU A 37 -24.91 8.52 -0.76
N THR A 38 -24.21 8.05 -1.79
CA THR A 38 -24.14 8.75 -3.08
C THR A 38 -25.25 8.20 -3.99
N PRO A 39 -26.24 9.02 -4.40
CA PRO A 39 -27.26 8.55 -5.33
C PRO A 39 -26.61 8.16 -6.67
N GLY A 40 -26.67 6.87 -7.02
CA GLY A 40 -26.29 6.38 -8.36
C GLY A 40 -25.06 5.47 -8.43
N MET A 41 -24.34 5.24 -7.33
CA MET A 41 -23.31 4.19 -7.30
C MET A 41 -23.94 2.92 -6.71
N ALA A 42 -24.56 2.09 -7.54
CA ALA A 42 -24.84 0.72 -7.14
C ALA A 42 -23.49 0.07 -6.78
N ALA A 43 -23.28 -0.24 -5.50
CA ALA A 43 -22.15 -1.06 -5.08
C ALA A 43 -22.17 -2.34 -5.93
N PRO A 44 -21.02 -2.82 -6.45
CA PRO A 44 -20.95 -4.20 -6.91
C PRO A 44 -21.46 -5.05 -5.76
N GLY A 45 -22.52 -5.83 -6.00
CA GLY A 45 -23.17 -6.61 -4.98
C GLY A 45 -22.12 -7.31 -4.15
N VAL A 46 -22.25 -7.21 -2.82
CA VAL A 46 -21.48 -8.00 -1.87
C VAL A 46 -21.74 -9.46 -2.24
N GLY A 47 -20.87 -10.00 -3.07
CA GLY A 47 -20.74 -11.42 -3.24
C GLY A 47 -20.47 -11.95 -1.85
N THR A 48 -21.37 -12.79 -1.37
CA THR A 48 -21.16 -13.66 -0.23
C THR A 48 -19.98 -14.57 -0.54
N GLY A 49 -18.78 -14.04 -0.37
CA GLY A 49 -17.50 -14.71 -0.50
C GLY A 49 -16.73 -14.45 0.79
N ALA A 50 -16.88 -15.38 1.74
CA ALA A 50 -16.04 -15.54 2.92
C ALA A 50 -15.69 -14.23 3.68
N ALA A 51 -16.70 -13.59 4.27
CA ALA A 51 -16.48 -12.94 5.56
C ALA A 51 -16.07 -14.03 6.56
N GLY A 52 -14.77 -14.24 6.76
CA GLY A 52 -14.26 -15.23 7.72
C GLY A 52 -13.17 -16.16 7.19
N ALA A 53 -12.19 -15.67 6.43
CA ALA A 53 -10.84 -16.20 6.59
C ALA A 53 -10.09 -15.14 7.38
N GLY A 54 -9.77 -15.44 8.65
CA GLY A 54 -9.02 -14.53 9.50
C GLY A 54 -7.82 -14.01 8.73
N ALA A 55 -7.68 -12.67 8.65
CA ALA A 55 -6.47 -12.06 8.15
C ALA A 55 -5.32 -12.55 9.06
N MET A 56 -4.63 -13.61 8.63
CA MET A 56 -3.44 -14.09 9.33
C MET A 56 -2.46 -12.91 9.40
N PRO A 57 -1.79 -12.68 10.55
CA PRO A 57 -0.79 -11.63 10.65
C PRO A 57 0.24 -11.77 9.51
N GLY A 58 0.29 -10.77 8.62
CA GLY A 58 1.16 -10.81 7.44
C GLY A 58 0.49 -11.21 6.12
N THR A 59 -0.83 -11.13 5.97
CA THR A 59 -1.51 -11.42 4.68
C THR A 59 -2.09 -10.20 3.93
N GLY A 60 -1.85 -8.98 4.40
CA GLY A 60 -2.26 -7.75 3.67
C GLY A 60 -1.42 -7.48 2.41
N PRO A 61 -1.90 -6.65 1.46
CA PRO A 61 -1.27 -6.37 0.15
C PRO A 61 0.14 -5.76 0.23
N THR A 62 0.62 -5.47 1.43
CA THR A 62 1.94 -4.91 1.71
C THR A 62 2.71 -5.72 2.77
N SER A 63 2.30 -6.96 3.06
CA SER A 63 2.90 -7.72 4.16
C SER A 63 4.37 -8.09 3.93
N PHE A 64 4.77 -8.23 2.68
CA PHE A 64 6.15 -8.45 2.24
C PHE A 64 7.00 -7.18 2.24
N VAL A 65 6.39 -6.00 2.40
CA VAL A 65 7.13 -4.72 2.49
C VAL A 65 7.90 -4.66 3.80
N GLY A 66 9.17 -4.27 3.69
CA GLY A 66 10.08 -4.10 4.82
C GLY A 66 11.51 -4.47 4.47
N ARG A 67 12.34 -4.49 5.52
CA ARG A 67 13.72 -4.97 5.47
C ARG A 67 13.77 -6.41 5.96
N TRP A 68 14.53 -7.24 5.27
CA TRP A 68 14.59 -8.67 5.47
C TRP A 68 16.04 -9.14 5.40
N SER A 69 16.38 -10.21 6.11
CA SER A 69 17.73 -10.77 6.09
C SER A 69 17.74 -12.28 6.33
N GLU A 70 18.71 -13.00 5.74
CA GLU A 70 18.90 -14.44 5.98
C GLU A 70 19.34 -14.71 7.42
N ASP A 71 20.03 -13.76 8.06
CA ASP A 71 20.45 -13.84 9.46
C ASP A 71 20.03 -12.56 10.20
N ALA A 72 19.21 -12.72 11.25
CA ALA A 72 18.70 -11.61 12.04
C ALA A 72 19.81 -10.75 12.69
N ARG A 73 21.01 -11.29 12.90
CA ARG A 73 22.16 -10.55 13.42
C ARG A 73 22.63 -9.45 12.47
N TRP A 74 22.37 -9.58 11.17
CA TRP A 74 22.73 -8.58 10.17
C TRP A 74 21.77 -7.38 10.17
N CYS A 75 20.58 -7.49 10.76
CA CYS A 75 19.60 -6.41 10.76
C CYS A 75 20.07 -5.15 11.52
N ALA A 76 20.98 -5.30 12.48
CA ALA A 76 21.54 -4.20 13.26
C ALA A 76 22.84 -3.62 12.66
N ASP A 77 23.39 -4.25 11.62
CA ASP A 77 24.66 -3.85 11.02
C ASP A 77 24.42 -3.01 9.77
N GLU A 78 24.73 -1.72 9.83
CA GLU A 78 24.63 -0.80 8.68
C GLU A 78 25.60 -1.20 7.54
N ALA A 79 26.70 -1.88 7.85
CA ALA A 79 27.64 -2.40 6.87
C ALA A 79 27.17 -3.72 6.22
N ALA A 80 26.06 -4.30 6.67
CA ALA A 80 25.51 -5.53 6.08
C ALA A 80 25.15 -5.35 4.60
N GLY A 81 24.83 -4.12 4.17
CA GLY A 81 24.70 -3.75 2.76
C GLY A 81 23.84 -4.73 1.96
N GLU A 82 24.47 -5.42 1.00
CA GLU A 82 23.80 -6.39 0.11
C GLU A 82 23.21 -7.61 0.84
N ARG A 83 23.52 -7.85 2.11
CA ARG A 83 22.94 -8.94 2.92
C ARG A 83 21.56 -8.60 3.50
N ILE A 84 21.11 -7.37 3.31
CA ILE A 84 19.75 -6.93 3.60
C ILE A 84 18.99 -6.86 2.29
N LEU A 85 17.82 -7.49 2.27
CA LEU A 85 16.82 -7.31 1.23
C LEU A 85 15.82 -6.25 1.70
N GLU A 86 15.71 -5.16 0.96
CA GLU A 86 14.69 -4.15 1.14
C GLU A 86 13.63 -4.28 0.05
N ILE A 87 12.39 -4.45 0.50
CA ILE A 87 11.22 -4.49 -0.38
C ILE A 87 10.34 -3.31 -0.03
N THR A 88 10.13 -2.44 -1.02
CA THR A 88 9.11 -1.38 -0.97
C THR A 88 7.96 -1.77 -1.90
N PRO A 89 6.84 -1.02 -1.95
CA PRO A 89 5.79 -1.29 -2.92
C PRO A 89 6.25 -1.27 -4.40
N MET A 90 7.37 -0.61 -4.71
CA MET A 90 7.85 -0.41 -6.09
C MET A 90 9.24 -0.99 -6.35
N ARG A 91 9.94 -1.49 -5.32
CA ARG A 91 11.36 -1.86 -5.41
C ARG A 91 11.65 -3.15 -4.67
N PHE A 92 12.55 -3.95 -5.26
CA PHE A 92 13.11 -5.16 -4.68
C PHE A 92 14.64 -5.04 -4.81
N ASP A 93 15.30 -4.70 -3.71
CA ASP A 93 16.72 -4.32 -3.68
C ASP A 93 17.47 -5.08 -2.59
N GLY A 94 18.57 -5.75 -2.94
CA GLY A 94 19.39 -6.53 -2.00
C GLY A 94 19.71 -7.94 -2.51
N ASN A 95 20.66 -8.59 -1.85
CA ASN A 95 21.24 -9.89 -2.22
C ASN A 95 21.63 -9.96 -3.71
N GLY A 96 22.35 -8.92 -4.18
CA GLY A 96 22.75 -8.77 -5.58
C GLY A 96 21.65 -8.34 -6.56
N ASN A 97 20.41 -8.14 -6.10
CA ASN A 97 19.30 -7.70 -6.93
C ASN A 97 19.08 -6.19 -6.82
N ARG A 98 18.82 -5.55 -7.95
CA ARG A 98 18.35 -4.15 -8.02
C ARG A 98 17.21 -4.06 -9.03
N CYS A 99 15.98 -4.12 -8.56
CA CYS A 99 14.82 -4.35 -9.41
C CYS A 99 13.66 -3.40 -9.10
N ALA A 100 12.95 -2.98 -10.15
CA ALA A 100 11.62 -2.41 -10.01
C ALA A 100 10.58 -3.52 -9.92
N ILE A 101 9.56 -3.35 -9.07
CA ILE A 101 8.38 -4.20 -9.05
C ILE A 101 7.41 -3.67 -10.11
N ALA A 102 7.16 -4.48 -11.14
CA ALA A 102 6.30 -4.11 -12.27
C ALA A 102 4.83 -4.48 -12.04
N SER A 103 4.57 -5.61 -11.38
CA SER A 103 3.23 -6.04 -10.96
C SER A 103 3.32 -6.88 -9.69
N VAL A 104 2.23 -6.94 -8.95
CA VAL A 104 2.03 -7.85 -7.83
C VAL A 104 0.63 -8.44 -7.95
N ASP A 105 0.57 -9.77 -7.99
CA ASP A 105 -0.66 -10.54 -8.10
C ASP A 105 -0.86 -11.36 -6.81
N GLN A 106 -2.06 -11.33 -6.24
CA GLN A 106 -2.36 -12.14 -5.06
C GLN A 106 -2.70 -13.57 -5.49
N GLY A 107 -1.98 -14.54 -4.93
CA GLY A 107 -2.19 -15.97 -5.15
C GLY A 107 -2.63 -16.70 -3.89
N ILE A 108 -2.89 -18.01 -4.02
CA ILE A 108 -3.32 -18.89 -2.91
C ILE A 108 -2.25 -18.95 -1.80
N ASN A 109 -0.97 -18.86 -2.17
CA ASN A 109 0.16 -19.05 -1.25
C ASN A 109 0.84 -17.73 -0.83
N GLY A 110 0.29 -16.58 -1.20
CA GLY A 110 0.92 -15.28 -0.96
C GLY A 110 0.80 -14.36 -2.17
N TYR A 111 1.91 -13.75 -2.57
CA TYR A 111 1.97 -12.78 -3.66
C TYR A 111 3.01 -13.18 -4.70
N ASP A 112 2.67 -13.07 -5.98
CA ASP A 112 3.62 -13.21 -7.07
C ASP A 112 3.98 -11.81 -7.58
N ALA A 113 5.26 -11.44 -7.51
CA ALA A 113 5.75 -10.18 -8.07
C ALA A 113 6.49 -10.42 -9.38
N THR A 114 6.20 -9.57 -10.37
CA THR A 114 7.03 -9.45 -11.58
C THR A 114 8.08 -8.38 -11.36
N LEU A 115 9.35 -8.76 -11.43
CA LEU A 115 10.50 -7.88 -11.24
C LEU A 115 11.12 -7.51 -12.58
N ARG A 116 11.52 -6.24 -12.72
CA ARG A 116 12.36 -5.73 -13.82
C ARG A 116 13.69 -5.29 -13.25
N CYS A 117 14.70 -6.12 -13.42
CA CYS A 117 16.03 -5.91 -12.86
C CYS A 117 16.98 -5.34 -13.90
N GLN A 118 17.71 -4.29 -13.53
CA GLN A 118 18.80 -3.77 -14.37
C GLN A 118 20.03 -4.65 -14.22
N THR A 119 20.66 -4.98 -15.34
CA THR A 119 21.92 -5.73 -15.41
C THR A 119 22.94 -4.95 -16.22
N GLY A 120 24.22 -5.33 -16.14
CA GLY A 120 25.27 -4.73 -16.97
C GLY A 120 25.06 -4.93 -18.48
N SER A 121 24.17 -5.84 -18.88
CA SER A 121 23.87 -6.18 -20.28
C SER A 121 22.47 -5.79 -20.73
N GLY A 122 21.64 -5.18 -19.88
CA GLY A 122 20.27 -4.78 -20.22
C GLY A 122 19.28 -4.89 -19.07
N VAL A 123 18.03 -5.26 -19.38
CA VAL A 123 16.98 -5.51 -18.39
C VAL A 123 16.57 -6.97 -18.45
N ARG A 124 16.51 -7.63 -17.29
CA ARG A 124 15.94 -8.98 -17.14
C ARG A 124 14.60 -8.89 -16.41
N THR A 125 13.66 -9.75 -16.79
CA THR A 125 12.38 -9.90 -16.10
C THR A 125 12.36 -11.24 -15.37
N GLU A 126 11.93 -11.23 -14.12
CA GLU A 126 11.87 -12.42 -13.25
C GLU A 126 10.57 -12.40 -12.47
N ARG A 127 9.99 -13.57 -12.13
CA ARG A 127 8.87 -13.64 -11.20
C ARG A 127 9.31 -14.31 -9.91
N VAL A 128 8.84 -13.73 -8.80
CA VAL A 128 9.12 -14.23 -7.46
C VAL A 128 7.82 -14.41 -6.69
N GLY A 129 7.59 -15.62 -6.19
CA GLY A 129 6.56 -15.89 -5.19
C GLY A 129 7.06 -15.44 -3.81
N MET A 130 6.21 -14.71 -3.10
CA MET A 130 6.47 -14.10 -1.80
C MET A 130 5.40 -14.57 -0.80
N ALA A 131 5.80 -15.40 0.15
CA ALA A 131 4.92 -15.89 1.21
C ALA A 131 5.39 -15.35 2.56
N VAL A 132 4.52 -14.63 3.27
CA VAL A 132 4.83 -14.05 4.58
C VAL A 132 4.04 -14.76 5.67
N THR A 133 4.75 -15.27 6.67
CA THR A 133 4.17 -15.86 7.87
C THR A 133 4.82 -15.24 9.10
N GLY A 134 4.12 -14.33 9.76
CA GLY A 134 4.65 -13.62 10.93
C GLY A 134 5.85 -12.72 10.57
N GLN A 135 7.04 -13.09 11.04
CA GLN A 135 8.30 -12.37 10.78
C GLN A 135 9.19 -13.08 9.76
N VAL A 136 8.64 -14.05 9.03
CA VAL A 136 9.37 -14.84 8.05
C VAL A 136 8.80 -14.56 6.65
N LEU A 137 9.69 -14.27 5.70
CA LEU A 137 9.39 -14.14 4.27
C LEU A 137 10.08 -15.29 3.54
N SER A 138 9.31 -16.08 2.81
CA SER A 138 9.83 -17.08 1.87
C SER A 138 9.75 -16.53 0.45
N LEU A 139 10.87 -16.61 -0.27
CA LEU A 139 11.01 -16.19 -1.67
C LEU A 139 11.27 -17.40 -2.55
N THR A 140 10.47 -17.54 -3.62
CA THR A 140 10.65 -18.60 -4.62
C THR A 140 10.71 -17.98 -6.00
N TRP A 141 11.82 -18.16 -6.71
CA TRP A 141 11.97 -17.68 -8.09
C TRP A 141 11.26 -18.67 -9.01
N LEU A 142 10.13 -18.25 -9.58
CA LEU A 142 9.17 -19.18 -10.20
C LEU A 142 9.69 -19.82 -11.49
N GLU A 143 10.56 -19.11 -12.21
CA GLU A 143 11.19 -19.59 -13.44
C GLU A 143 12.56 -20.23 -13.20
N ARG A 144 13.06 -20.24 -11.96
CA ARG A 144 14.33 -20.88 -11.60
C ARG A 144 14.04 -22.20 -10.90
N GLN A 145 14.84 -23.23 -11.19
CA GLN A 145 14.82 -24.43 -10.36
C GLN A 145 15.71 -24.19 -9.15
N GLY A 146 15.11 -24.13 -7.96
CA GLY A 146 15.82 -23.90 -6.72
C GLY A 146 14.90 -23.95 -5.51
N ASP A 147 15.50 -24.12 -4.34
CA ASP A 147 14.78 -24.11 -3.08
C ASP A 147 14.35 -22.69 -2.70
N PRO A 148 13.23 -22.54 -1.95
CA PRO A 148 12.83 -21.25 -1.42
C PRO A 148 13.90 -20.64 -0.49
N VAL A 149 14.16 -19.34 -0.63
CA VAL A 149 15.01 -18.59 0.28
C VAL A 149 14.16 -18.04 1.41
N THR A 150 14.55 -18.32 2.65
CA THR A 150 13.83 -17.86 3.85
C THR A 150 14.56 -16.69 4.49
N LEU A 151 13.83 -15.62 4.76
CA LEU A 151 14.35 -14.38 5.34
C LEU A 151 13.57 -14.02 6.61
N THR A 152 14.27 -13.45 7.57
CA THR A 152 13.70 -12.90 8.80
C THR A 152 13.50 -11.40 8.66
N LYS A 153 12.37 -10.88 9.15
CA LYS A 153 12.07 -9.46 9.14
C LYS A 153 13.03 -8.72 10.06
N CYS A 154 13.71 -7.72 9.53
CA CYS A 154 14.43 -6.75 10.32
C CYS A 154 13.42 -5.79 10.93
N THR A 155 13.23 -5.89 12.24
CA THR A 155 12.37 -4.99 13.01
C THR A 155 13.24 -4.06 13.83
N THR A 156 12.79 -2.82 13.98
CA THR A 156 13.30 -1.86 14.96
C THR A 156 12.35 -1.85 16.17
N LEU A 157 12.81 -1.30 17.31
CA LEU A 157 11.96 -1.10 18.49
C LEU A 157 10.69 -0.27 18.18
N GLY A 158 10.73 0.60 17.17
CA GLY A 158 9.57 1.34 16.68
C GLY A 158 8.50 0.45 16.03
N ASP A 159 8.91 -0.59 15.32
CA ASP A 159 8.00 -1.56 14.65
C ASP A 159 7.27 -2.46 15.65
N THR A 160 7.85 -2.65 16.84
CA THR A 160 7.23 -3.40 17.94
C THR A 160 6.16 -2.58 18.66
N SER A 161 6.37 -1.25 18.78
CA SER A 161 5.50 -0.35 19.53
C SER A 161 4.15 -0.11 18.84
N ALA A 162 4.08 -0.21 17.51
CA ALA A 162 2.83 -0.13 16.76
C ALA A 162 1.87 -1.32 17.00
N LYS A 163 2.33 -2.40 17.66
CA LYS A 163 1.56 -3.61 17.92
C LYS A 163 0.98 -3.70 19.34
N ALA A 164 1.41 -2.86 20.29
CA ALA A 164 0.87 -2.92 21.65
C ALA A 164 -0.44 -2.10 21.75
N PRO A 165 -1.62 -2.71 21.96
CA PRO A 165 -2.75 -1.94 22.46
C PRO A 165 -2.35 -1.38 23.82
N ALA A 166 -2.47 -0.06 23.97
CA ALA A 166 -2.31 0.58 25.27
C ALA A 166 -3.32 -0.04 26.24
N LEU A 167 -2.82 -0.82 27.20
CA LEU A 167 -3.63 -1.24 28.34
C LEU A 167 -3.99 0.02 29.15
N PRO A 168 -5.25 0.19 29.60
CA PRO A 168 -5.56 1.24 30.55
C PRO A 168 -4.84 0.92 31.87
N VAL A 169 -4.07 1.90 32.36
CA VAL A 169 -3.52 1.88 33.72
C VAL A 169 -4.68 2.18 34.69
N PRO A 170 -4.80 1.48 35.83
CA PRO A 170 -5.93 1.59 36.77
C PRO A 170 -6.09 2.98 37.39
#